data_AF-A0A6P0VCV7-F1
#
_entry.id   AF-A0A6P0VCV7-F1
#
_cell.length_a   1.000
_cell.length_b   1.000
_cell.length_c   1.000
_cell.angle_alpha   90.00
_cell.angle_beta   90.00
_cell.angle_gamma   90.00
#
_symmetry.space_group_name_H-M   'P 1'
#
loop_
_entity.id
_entity.type
_entity.pdbx_description
1 polymer ?
#
loop_
_entity_poly.entity_id
_entity_poly.type
_entity_poly.pdbx_seq_one_letter_code
_entity_poly.pdbx_strand_id
1 'polypeptide(L)'
;MPRKPPVWKEAMPTFNGLIDSAKNEADVQSACSYIKQAVVESYPDTPPSRKKPMNSIREAIRERYPALKEKSPHEGAPFPYYFTDAGKGGVERWEHLAIKYLVEDWNLKDDLSDTITPVPSTDKQSENITPSPKTETSIDIFTEVGLEGDELTVVKQAIGDDDINEWIKQALLQRAKAINALHERLNEDLSMVKSDELMNDKRYRTNPNASRELASRAVRAIKDWNYNQPEHKWCITNKLISSLTGVTPKAIAKVVEGMGIDDYNQMMGLTPVVNRMTKVAVGSISDVVSITDMLGVD
;
A
#
# COMPACT_ATOMS: atom_id res chain seq x y z
N MET A 1 -9.66 33.66 15.27
CA MET A 1 -9.01 34.25 14.08
C MET A 1 -8.91 33.16 13.01
N PRO A 2 -9.29 33.41 11.74
CA PRO A 2 -9.13 32.43 10.68
C PRO A 2 -7.63 32.14 10.49
N ARG A 3 -7.25 30.86 10.49
CA ARG A 3 -5.87 30.46 10.19
C ARG A 3 -5.60 30.79 8.73
N LYS A 4 -4.50 31.51 8.47
CA LYS A 4 -4.02 31.78 7.10
C LYS A 4 -3.88 30.44 6.35
N PRO A 5 -4.35 30.32 5.10
CA PRO A 5 -4.21 29.09 4.34
C PRO A 5 -2.72 28.73 4.18
N PRO A 6 -2.39 27.44 4.10
CA PRO A 6 -1.01 27.00 3.89
C PRO A 6 -0.50 27.46 2.52
N VAL A 7 0.78 27.87 2.46
CA VAL A 7 1.43 28.51 1.30
C VAL A 7 1.29 27.68 0.02
N TRP A 8 1.34 26.35 0.11
CA TRP A 8 1.19 25.48 -1.06
C TRP A 8 -0.18 25.60 -1.75
N LYS A 9 -1.25 25.94 -1.01
CA LYS A 9 -2.57 26.17 -1.62
C LYS A 9 -2.58 27.45 -2.45
N GLU A 10 -1.86 28.48 -2.00
CA GLU A 10 -1.67 29.73 -2.73
C GLU A 10 -0.77 29.53 -3.95
N ALA A 11 0.19 28.59 -3.88
CA ALA A 11 1.09 28.24 -4.97
C ALA A 11 0.45 27.33 -6.05
N MET A 12 -0.68 26.69 -5.77
CA MET A 12 -1.30 25.72 -6.67
C MET A 12 -1.74 26.29 -8.04
N PRO A 13 -2.33 27.50 -8.14
CA PRO A 13 -2.66 28.09 -9.43
C PRO A 13 -1.42 28.33 -10.30
N THR A 14 -0.33 28.82 -9.70
CA THR A 14 0.95 29.03 -10.39
C THR A 14 1.55 27.71 -10.85
N PHE A 15 1.55 26.68 -9.99
CA PHE A 15 2.00 25.35 -10.33
C PHE A 15 1.21 24.77 -11.52
N ASN A 16 -0.11 24.88 -11.51
CA ASN A 16 -0.94 24.43 -12.63
C ASN A 16 -0.62 25.18 -13.93
N GLY A 17 -0.40 26.49 -13.87
CA GLY A 17 0.02 27.27 -15.04
C GLY A 17 1.39 26.87 -15.59
N LEU A 18 2.34 26.52 -14.72
CA LEU A 18 3.66 26.00 -15.12
C LEU A 18 3.55 24.61 -15.77
N ILE A 19 2.69 23.75 -15.23
CA ILE A 19 2.43 22.41 -15.80
C ILE A 19 1.72 22.52 -17.16
N ASP A 20 0.71 23.40 -17.29
CA ASP A 20 -0.03 23.63 -18.54
C ASP A 20 0.85 24.22 -19.67
N SER A 21 1.95 24.89 -19.32
CA SER A 21 2.86 25.53 -20.28
C SER A 21 4.17 24.76 -20.51
N ALA A 22 4.35 23.63 -19.83
CA ALA A 22 5.54 22.80 -19.94
C ALA A 22 5.68 22.20 -21.35
N LYS A 23 6.85 22.35 -21.96
CA LYS A 23 7.15 21.83 -23.31
C LYS A 23 8.07 20.62 -23.28
N ASN A 24 8.72 20.39 -22.15
CA ASN A 24 9.69 19.33 -21.96
C ASN A 24 9.69 18.88 -20.48
N GLU A 25 10.42 17.81 -20.20
CA GLU A 25 10.55 17.25 -18.85
C GLU A 25 11.20 18.21 -17.84
N ALA A 26 12.16 19.04 -18.26
CA ALA A 26 12.83 19.99 -17.38
C ALA A 26 11.88 21.09 -16.87
N ASP A 27 10.93 21.52 -17.69
CA ASP A 27 9.88 22.46 -17.30
C ASP A 27 8.98 21.83 -16.21
N VAL A 28 8.64 20.55 -16.36
CA VAL A 28 7.84 19.80 -15.37
C VAL A 28 8.61 19.60 -14.07
N GLN A 29 9.89 19.25 -14.14
CA GLN A 29 10.76 19.15 -12.96
C GLN A 29 10.82 20.48 -12.21
N SER A 30 10.99 21.59 -12.93
CA SER A 30 11.03 22.93 -12.37
C SER A 30 9.71 23.30 -11.66
N ALA A 31 8.57 22.99 -12.29
CA ALA A 31 7.25 23.17 -11.69
C ALA A 31 7.07 22.33 -10.41
N CYS A 32 7.55 21.08 -10.43
CA CYS A 32 7.47 20.19 -9.27
C CYS A 32 8.35 20.67 -8.11
N SER A 33 9.57 21.13 -8.40
CA SER A 33 10.46 21.73 -7.40
C SER A 33 9.84 22.97 -6.76
N TYR A 34 9.19 23.82 -7.56
CA TYR A 34 8.47 25.00 -7.06
C TYR A 34 7.38 24.64 -6.04
N ILE A 35 6.49 23.70 -6.37
CA ILE A 35 5.38 23.35 -5.46
C ILE A 35 5.88 22.56 -4.25
N LYS A 36 6.94 21.76 -4.38
CA LYS A 36 7.62 21.12 -3.25
C LYS A 36 8.15 22.12 -2.26
N GLN A 37 8.86 23.15 -2.75
CA GLN A 37 9.38 24.20 -1.89
C GLN A 37 8.24 24.91 -1.13
N ALA A 38 7.12 25.23 -1.80
CA ALA A 38 5.95 25.81 -1.14
C ALA A 38 5.34 24.90 -0.05
N VAL A 39 5.42 23.58 -0.20
CA VAL A 39 5.02 22.61 0.83
C VAL A 39 6.02 22.56 1.98
N VAL A 40 7.32 22.59 1.70
CA VAL A 40 8.37 22.68 2.73
C VAL A 40 8.20 23.95 3.57
N GLU A 41 7.96 25.09 2.93
CA GLU A 41 7.69 26.38 3.60
C GLU A 41 6.41 26.34 4.44
N SER A 42 5.39 25.60 4.00
CA SER A 42 4.14 25.42 4.76
C SER A 42 4.32 24.53 6.01
N TYR A 43 5.32 23.65 6.01
CA TYR A 43 5.56 22.65 7.06
C TYR A 43 7.07 22.45 7.31
N PRO A 44 7.76 23.45 7.89
CA PRO A 44 9.22 23.44 8.01
C PRO A 44 9.73 22.33 8.95
N ASP A 45 9.00 22.04 10.03
CA ASP A 45 9.57 21.27 11.16
C ASP A 45 9.26 19.77 11.13
N THR A 46 8.36 19.30 10.25
CA THR A 46 7.91 17.88 10.27
C THR A 46 7.77 17.28 8.86
N PRO A 47 8.75 16.48 8.40
CA PRO A 47 8.68 15.70 7.17
C PRO A 47 7.37 14.91 6.97
N PRO A 48 6.83 14.21 7.99
CA PRO A 48 5.60 13.43 7.82
C PRO A 48 4.36 14.29 7.51
N SER A 49 4.33 15.53 8.03
CA SER A 49 3.22 16.46 7.82
C SER A 49 3.12 16.94 6.37
N ARG A 50 4.18 16.79 5.58
CA ARG A 50 4.22 17.10 4.13
C ARG A 50 3.55 16.03 3.27
N LYS A 51 3.28 14.83 3.81
CA LYS A 51 2.66 13.72 3.07
C LYS A 51 1.24 14.05 2.60
N LYS A 52 0.43 14.61 3.50
CA LYS A 52 -0.97 14.99 3.21
C LYS A 52 -1.08 16.04 2.09
N PRO A 53 -0.39 17.19 2.13
CA PRO A 53 -0.45 18.18 1.05
C PRO A 53 0.11 17.65 -0.27
N MET A 54 1.17 16.83 -0.25
CA MET A 54 1.67 16.19 -1.47
C MET A 54 0.66 15.22 -2.09
N ASN A 55 -0.04 14.41 -1.28
CA ASN A 55 -1.11 13.57 -1.79
C ASN A 55 -2.24 14.39 -2.41
N SER A 56 -2.66 15.48 -1.77
CA SER A 56 -3.68 16.38 -2.32
C SER A 56 -3.26 17.04 -3.64
N ILE A 57 -1.98 17.43 -3.79
CA ILE A 57 -1.47 17.97 -5.05
C ILE A 57 -1.50 16.90 -6.15
N ARG A 58 -1.11 15.65 -5.83
CA ARG A 58 -1.18 14.54 -6.81
C ARG A 58 -2.62 14.20 -7.20
N GLU A 59 -3.55 14.22 -6.26
CA GLU A 59 -4.98 14.04 -6.54
C GLU A 59 -5.49 15.14 -7.48
N ALA A 60 -5.16 16.40 -7.21
CA ALA A 60 -5.54 17.52 -8.07
C ALA A 60 -4.98 17.41 -9.50
N ILE A 61 -3.75 16.89 -9.67
CA ILE A 61 -3.18 16.61 -11.00
C ILE A 61 -3.96 15.51 -11.71
N ARG A 62 -4.32 14.41 -11.02
CA ARG A 62 -5.10 13.32 -11.61
C ARG A 62 -6.51 13.75 -12.01
N GLU A 63 -7.13 14.61 -11.22
CA GLU A 63 -8.45 15.17 -11.52
C GLU A 63 -8.39 16.13 -12.71
N ARG A 64 -7.35 16.98 -12.77
CA ARG A 64 -7.16 17.95 -13.87
C ARG A 64 -6.77 17.29 -15.19
N TYR A 65 -5.98 16.22 -15.13
CA TYR A 65 -5.52 15.46 -16.29
C TYR A 65 -5.92 13.99 -16.15
N PRO A 66 -7.20 13.64 -16.41
CA PRO A 66 -7.65 12.26 -16.30
C PRO A 66 -7.09 11.43 -17.46
N ALA A 67 -6.53 10.25 -17.13
CA ALA A 67 -6.07 9.30 -18.14
C ALA A 67 -7.27 8.61 -18.82
N LEU A 68 -7.29 8.56 -20.15
CA LEU A 68 -8.27 7.80 -20.92
C LEU A 68 -7.98 6.29 -20.76
N LYS A 69 -8.89 5.57 -20.10
CA LYS A 69 -8.76 4.13 -19.80
C LYS A 69 -8.62 3.24 -21.03
N GLU A 70 -9.03 3.71 -22.20
CA GLU A 70 -9.18 2.88 -23.42
C GLU A 70 -8.00 2.99 -24.40
N LYS A 71 -7.03 3.88 -24.16
CA LYS A 71 -5.90 4.12 -25.08
C LYS A 71 -4.56 4.28 -24.36
N SER A 72 -4.31 3.52 -23.30
CA SER A 72 -2.93 3.36 -22.85
C SER A 72 -2.20 2.49 -23.87
N PRO A 73 -1.14 2.97 -24.57
CA PRO A 73 -0.30 2.14 -25.43
C PRO A 73 0.51 1.10 -24.64
N HIS A 74 0.34 1.06 -23.32
CA HIS A 74 1.06 0.20 -22.40
C HIS A 74 0.07 -0.69 -21.66
N GLU A 75 -0.53 -1.65 -22.38
CA GLU A 75 -1.08 -2.85 -21.75
C GLU A 75 0.06 -3.57 -21.02
N GLY A 76 0.05 -3.52 -19.69
CA GLY A 76 1.01 -4.25 -18.83
C GLY A 76 2.09 -3.43 -18.13
N ALA A 77 2.14 -2.09 -18.26
CA ALA A 77 3.10 -1.28 -17.49
C ALA A 77 2.62 -1.03 -16.05
N PRO A 78 3.46 -1.28 -15.02
CA PRO A 78 3.15 -0.92 -13.64
C PRO A 78 3.00 0.60 -13.50
N PHE A 79 1.96 1.01 -12.78
CA PHE A 79 1.63 2.41 -12.47
C PHE A 79 2.83 3.20 -11.88
N PRO A 80 3.00 4.53 -12.14
CA PRO A 80 2.21 5.42 -13.00
C PRO A 80 3.03 6.10 -14.13
N TYR A 81 2.52 5.95 -15.35
CA TYR A 81 2.79 6.64 -16.63
C TYR A 81 3.71 7.87 -16.65
N TYR A 82 4.73 7.85 -17.52
CA TYR A 82 5.76 8.90 -17.63
C TYR A 82 5.75 9.71 -18.93
N PHE A 83 4.93 9.39 -19.93
CA PHE A 83 4.71 10.21 -21.13
C PHE A 83 3.50 9.61 -21.84
N THR A 84 2.54 10.43 -22.28
CA THR A 84 1.40 9.93 -23.06
C THR A 84 1.12 10.85 -24.24
N ASP A 85 0.96 10.26 -25.43
CA ASP A 85 0.39 10.89 -26.63
C ASP A 85 -1.15 10.81 -26.62
N ALA A 86 -1.72 10.00 -25.71
CA ALA A 86 -3.14 9.71 -25.57
C ALA A 86 -3.97 10.83 -24.89
N GLY A 87 -3.45 12.05 -24.78
CA GLY A 87 -4.16 13.19 -24.21
C GLY A 87 -5.39 13.63 -25.02
N LYS A 88 -6.23 14.51 -24.46
CA LYS A 88 -7.33 15.15 -25.21
C LYS A 88 -6.74 15.88 -26.42
N GLY A 89 -7.00 15.37 -27.62
CA GLY A 89 -6.47 15.87 -28.89
C GLY A 89 -5.27 15.11 -29.48
N GLY A 90 -4.78 14.02 -28.84
CA GLY A 90 -3.63 13.26 -29.36
C GLY A 90 -2.29 14.00 -29.27
N VAL A 91 -2.21 14.99 -28.38
CA VAL A 91 -1.02 15.83 -28.19
C VAL A 91 -0.23 15.31 -27.01
N GLU A 92 1.10 15.34 -27.13
CA GLU A 92 2.06 14.98 -26.08
C GLU A 92 1.77 15.73 -24.78
N ARG A 93 1.64 14.97 -23.68
CA ARG A 93 1.31 15.51 -22.36
C ARG A 93 2.36 15.13 -21.33
N TRP A 94 3.13 16.14 -20.92
CA TRP A 94 4.20 16.04 -19.93
C TRP A 94 3.65 16.09 -18.50
N GLU A 95 2.38 16.44 -18.30
CA GLU A 95 1.76 16.71 -17.00
C GLU A 95 1.73 15.47 -16.09
N HIS A 96 1.72 14.26 -16.67
CA HIS A 96 1.81 13.02 -15.90
C HIS A 96 3.20 12.75 -15.32
N LEU A 97 4.27 13.34 -15.89
CA LEU A 97 5.61 13.33 -15.28
C LEU A 97 5.62 14.07 -13.95
N ALA A 98 4.72 15.03 -13.73
CA ALA A 98 4.64 15.72 -12.45
C ALA A 98 4.35 14.73 -11.32
N ILE A 99 3.56 13.68 -11.58
CA ILE A 99 3.28 12.64 -10.58
C ILE A 99 4.57 11.90 -10.20
N LYS A 100 5.48 11.63 -11.16
CA LYS A 100 6.82 11.06 -10.91
C LYS A 100 7.64 11.98 -10.02
N TYR A 101 7.74 13.25 -10.40
CA TYR A 101 8.63 14.20 -9.74
C TYR A 101 8.11 14.66 -8.38
N LEU A 102 6.80 14.54 -8.12
CA LEU A 102 6.19 14.74 -6.80
C LEU A 102 6.26 13.49 -5.90
N VAL A 103 6.94 12.43 -6.34
CA VAL A 103 7.46 11.39 -5.46
C VAL A 103 8.82 11.88 -4.92
N GLU A 104 8.95 11.96 -3.59
CA GLU A 104 10.23 12.18 -2.91
C GLU A 104 10.61 10.95 -2.09
N ASP A 105 11.90 10.87 -1.73
CA ASP A 105 12.61 9.82 -0.99
C ASP A 105 11.91 9.27 0.25
N TRP A 106 10.97 10.01 0.83
CA TRP A 106 10.14 9.53 1.95
C TRP A 106 8.96 8.63 1.49
N ASN A 107 8.80 8.45 0.19
CA ASN A 107 7.89 7.51 -0.48
C ASN A 107 8.63 6.51 -1.38
N LEU A 108 9.97 6.52 -1.40
CA LEU A 108 10.74 5.49 -2.12
C LEU A 108 10.72 4.20 -1.29
N LYS A 109 10.08 3.17 -1.85
CA LYS A 109 10.37 1.78 -1.48
C LYS A 109 11.79 1.50 -1.99
N ASP A 110 12.65 0.91 -1.16
CA ASP A 110 14.07 0.63 -1.44
C ASP A 110 14.36 -0.24 -2.72
N ASP A 111 13.35 -0.62 -3.51
CA ASP A 111 13.50 -1.48 -4.71
C ASP A 111 13.96 -0.73 -5.98
N LEU A 112 14.30 0.57 -5.93
CA LEU A 112 14.71 1.36 -7.11
C LEU A 112 15.98 2.22 -6.92
N SER A 113 16.76 1.99 -5.86
CA SER A 113 17.98 2.79 -5.59
C SER A 113 19.20 2.43 -6.46
N ASP A 114 19.14 1.37 -7.27
CA ASP A 114 20.30 0.92 -8.07
C ASP A 114 20.50 1.66 -9.41
N THR A 115 19.75 2.73 -9.70
CA THR A 115 19.92 3.45 -10.98
C THR A 115 19.84 4.97 -10.87
N ILE A 116 20.65 5.56 -9.99
CA ILE A 116 21.09 6.95 -10.20
C ILE A 116 22.60 7.02 -9.98
N THR A 117 23.34 7.02 -11.08
CA THR A 117 24.76 7.38 -11.14
C THR A 117 24.99 8.75 -10.50
N PRO A 118 25.93 8.88 -9.54
CA PRO A 118 26.31 10.17 -8.98
C PRO A 118 27.20 10.91 -9.99
N VAL A 119 26.77 12.09 -10.42
CA VAL A 119 27.66 13.06 -11.06
C VAL A 119 28.34 13.88 -9.95
N PRO A 120 29.67 14.09 -10.00
CA PRO A 120 30.43 14.65 -8.90
C PRO A 120 30.42 16.18 -8.88
N SER A 121 31.02 16.72 -7.81
CA SER A 121 31.56 18.08 -7.61
C SER A 121 30.65 19.04 -6.82
N THR A 122 31.13 19.86 -5.88
CA THR A 122 32.44 20.09 -5.23
C THR A 122 32.14 21.04 -4.05
N ASP A 123 32.85 20.86 -2.93
CA ASP A 123 33.13 21.77 -1.82
C ASP A 123 32.25 23.01 -1.56
N LYS A 124 31.79 23.13 -0.30
CA LYS A 124 32.19 24.24 0.58
C LYS A 124 31.84 23.99 2.07
N GLN A 125 32.92 23.89 2.85
CA GLN A 125 33.15 24.46 4.19
C GLN A 125 32.03 24.48 5.25
N SER A 126 32.19 23.59 6.23
CA SER A 126 32.60 23.91 7.61
C SER A 126 31.80 24.97 8.38
N GLU A 127 30.93 24.53 9.28
CA GLU A 127 30.80 25.15 10.60
C GLU A 127 30.81 24.10 11.71
N ASN A 128 31.65 24.41 12.69
CA ASN A 128 32.10 23.63 13.83
C ASN A 128 31.05 23.75 14.95
N ILE A 129 30.37 22.66 15.29
CA ILE A 129 29.51 22.59 16.48
C ILE A 129 30.11 21.55 17.42
N THR A 130 30.79 22.06 18.44
CA THR A 130 31.27 21.30 19.59
C THR A 130 30.08 20.64 20.33
N PRO A 131 30.02 19.31 20.48
CA PRO A 131 29.07 18.68 21.38
C PRO A 131 29.62 18.67 22.82
N SER A 132 28.79 19.14 23.74
CA SER A 132 28.97 19.01 25.19
C SER A 132 29.02 17.53 25.62
N PRO A 133 29.84 17.13 26.61
CA PRO A 133 30.02 15.73 26.96
C PRO A 133 28.77 15.20 27.67
N LYS A 134 28.04 14.29 27.01
CA LYS A 134 27.06 13.43 27.67
C LYS A 134 27.82 12.24 28.26
N THR A 135 27.74 12.11 29.58
CA THR A 135 28.19 10.95 30.33
C THR A 135 27.44 9.71 29.83
N GLU A 136 28.10 8.88 29.02
CA GLU A 136 27.59 7.56 28.62
C GLU A 136 27.80 6.58 29.78
N THR A 137 26.74 6.27 30.50
CA THR A 137 26.64 4.98 31.19
C THR A 137 26.52 3.91 30.12
N SER A 138 27.67 3.33 29.75
CA SER A 138 27.78 2.12 28.93
C SER A 138 27.09 0.96 29.65
N ILE A 139 25.82 0.74 29.34
CA ILE A 139 25.09 -0.47 29.75
C ILE A 139 25.61 -1.61 28.88
N ASP A 140 26.17 -2.65 29.49
CA ASP A 140 26.54 -3.87 28.78
C ASP A 140 25.27 -4.67 28.43
N ILE A 141 24.78 -4.44 27.22
CA ILE A 141 23.52 -5.00 26.72
C ILE A 141 23.53 -6.52 26.68
N PHE A 142 24.69 -7.17 26.55
CA PHE A 142 24.75 -8.63 26.56
C PHE A 142 24.39 -9.22 27.92
N THR A 143 24.79 -8.54 29.00
CA THR A 143 24.46 -8.92 30.37
C THR A 143 22.97 -8.69 30.65
N GLU A 144 22.38 -7.60 30.16
CA GLU A 144 20.95 -7.29 30.36
C GLU A 144 20.03 -8.25 29.58
N VAL A 145 20.44 -8.70 28.38
CA VAL A 145 19.70 -9.67 27.57
C VAL A 145 19.91 -11.12 28.05
N GLY A 146 20.82 -11.33 29.02
CA GLY A 146 21.11 -12.64 29.60
C GLY A 146 21.82 -13.59 28.64
N LEU A 147 22.61 -13.07 27.70
CA LEU A 147 23.37 -13.87 26.75
C LEU A 147 24.68 -14.33 27.38
N GLU A 148 24.81 -15.64 27.61
CA GLU A 148 26.01 -16.25 28.19
C GLU A 148 26.54 -17.41 27.31
N GLY A 149 27.80 -17.79 27.51
CA GLY A 149 28.40 -18.97 26.90
C GLY A 149 28.42 -18.96 25.36
N ASP A 150 27.97 -20.07 24.76
CA ASP A 150 28.03 -20.29 23.31
C ASP A 150 27.15 -19.30 22.53
N GLU A 151 26.01 -18.89 23.10
CA GLU A 151 25.09 -17.92 22.48
C GLU A 151 25.73 -16.53 22.34
N LEU A 152 26.43 -16.08 23.38
CA LEU A 152 27.19 -14.83 23.37
C LEU A 152 28.29 -14.84 22.30
N THR A 153 28.92 -16.00 22.10
CA THR A 153 30.01 -16.17 21.15
C THR A 153 29.48 -16.08 19.71
N VAL A 154 28.35 -16.74 19.42
CA VAL A 154 27.66 -16.66 18.11
C VAL A 154 27.19 -15.24 17.82
N VAL A 155 26.60 -14.56 18.81
CA VAL A 155 26.12 -13.18 18.65
C VAL A 155 27.28 -12.22 18.40
N LYS A 156 28.36 -12.30 19.18
CA LYS A 156 29.57 -11.48 18.94
C LYS A 156 30.18 -11.72 17.57
N GLN A 157 30.21 -12.97 17.11
CA GLN A 157 30.69 -13.32 15.79
C GLN A 157 29.78 -12.78 14.66
N ALA A 158 28.46 -12.73 14.89
CA ALA A 158 27.50 -12.14 13.94
C ALA A 158 27.53 -10.61 13.92
N ILE A 159 27.89 -9.97 15.04
CA ILE A 159 28.12 -8.52 15.14
C ILE A 159 29.44 -8.13 14.45
N GLY A 160 30.45 -9.00 14.49
CA GLY A 160 31.75 -8.74 13.86
C GLY A 160 32.51 -7.62 14.59
N ASP A 161 33.09 -6.70 13.82
CA ASP A 161 33.84 -5.53 14.33
C ASP A 161 32.94 -4.28 14.52
N ASP A 162 31.64 -4.39 14.25
CA ASP A 162 30.71 -3.26 14.36
C ASP A 162 30.48 -2.86 15.83
N ASP A 163 30.31 -1.56 16.08
CA ASP A 163 29.91 -1.07 17.40
C ASP A 163 28.56 -1.70 17.77
N ILE A 164 28.48 -2.31 18.96
CA ILE A 164 27.27 -2.92 19.51
C ILE A 164 26.10 -1.93 19.46
N ASN A 165 26.35 -0.65 19.73
CA ASN A 165 25.32 0.37 19.66
C ASN A 165 24.80 0.60 18.24
N GLU A 166 25.68 0.51 17.23
CA GLU A 166 25.31 0.61 15.83
C GLU A 166 24.55 -0.63 15.37
N TRP A 167 25.00 -1.83 15.77
CA TRP A 167 24.31 -3.08 15.48
C TRP A 167 22.89 -3.11 16.08
N ILE A 168 22.72 -2.65 17.33
CA ILE A 168 21.41 -2.57 17.99
C ILE A 168 20.52 -1.55 17.29
N LYS A 169 21.05 -0.39 16.89
CA LYS A 169 20.31 0.59 16.08
C LYS A 169 19.83 -0.04 14.78
N GLN A 170 20.68 -0.78 14.07
CA GLN A 170 20.31 -1.47 12.83
C GLN A 170 19.23 -2.54 13.06
N ALA A 171 19.35 -3.35 14.10
CA ALA A 171 18.37 -4.37 14.45
C ALA A 171 16.99 -3.75 14.79
N LEU A 172 16.97 -2.68 15.58
CA LEU A 172 15.75 -1.94 15.91
C LEU A 172 15.13 -1.30 14.66
N LEU A 173 15.95 -0.70 13.79
CA LEU A 173 15.50 -0.14 12.52
C LEU A 173 14.88 -1.21 11.62
N GLN A 174 15.53 -2.37 11.47
CA GLN A 174 15.01 -3.48 10.67
C GLN A 174 13.68 -4.00 11.22
N ARG A 175 13.57 -4.14 12.55
CA ARG A 175 12.31 -4.54 13.18
C ARG A 175 11.21 -3.50 12.98
N ALA A 176 11.53 -2.22 13.13
CA ALA A 176 10.59 -1.13 12.88
C ALA A 176 10.13 -1.11 11.41
N LYS A 177 11.05 -1.31 10.45
CA LYS A 177 10.73 -1.46 9.02
C LYS A 177 9.77 -2.63 8.78
N ALA A 178 10.00 -3.79 9.40
CA ALA A 178 9.11 -4.94 9.27
C ALA A 178 7.71 -4.69 9.84
N ILE A 179 7.61 -4.01 10.99
CA ILE A 179 6.33 -3.62 11.60
C ILE A 179 5.59 -2.63 10.71
N ASN A 180 6.28 -1.61 10.20
CA ASN A 180 5.68 -0.60 9.31
C ASN A 180 5.21 -1.22 8.00
N ALA A 181 6.01 -2.11 7.38
CA ALA A 181 5.61 -2.83 6.17
C ALA A 181 4.37 -3.71 6.40
N LEU A 182 4.24 -4.34 7.57
CA LEU A 182 3.03 -5.08 7.94
C LEU A 182 1.84 -4.13 8.12
N HIS A 183 2.04 -2.99 8.78
CA HIS A 183 0.99 -1.98 9.01
C HIS A 183 0.48 -1.36 7.71
N GLU A 184 1.38 -1.07 6.75
CA GLU A 184 0.99 -0.59 5.43
C GLU A 184 0.15 -1.62 4.67
N ARG A 185 0.50 -2.91 4.73
CA ARG A 185 -0.31 -3.99 4.12
C ARG A 185 -1.67 -4.16 4.80
N LEU A 186 -1.73 -3.96 6.12
CA LEU A 186 -2.97 -3.98 6.89
C LEU A 186 -3.88 -2.78 6.61
N ASN A 187 -3.33 -1.68 6.10
CA ASN A 187 -4.09 -0.49 5.70
C ASN A 187 -4.33 -0.43 4.18
N GLU A 188 -3.86 -1.41 3.42
CA GLU A 188 -4.10 -1.50 1.98
C GLU A 188 -5.56 -1.87 1.75
N ASP A 189 -6.28 -1.00 1.04
CA ASP A 189 -7.62 -1.29 0.57
C ASP A 189 -7.55 -2.20 -0.67
N LEU A 190 -8.18 -3.37 -0.56
CA LEU A 190 -8.18 -4.41 -1.58
C LEU A 190 -9.54 -4.53 -2.28
N SER A 191 -10.50 -3.67 -1.95
CA SER A 191 -11.85 -3.65 -2.53
C SER A 191 -11.82 -3.60 -4.07
N MET A 192 -10.91 -2.83 -4.65
CA MET A 192 -10.81 -2.63 -6.10
C MET A 192 -9.94 -3.67 -6.82
N VAL A 193 -9.23 -4.55 -6.09
CA VAL A 193 -8.39 -5.60 -6.69
C VAL A 193 -9.27 -6.75 -7.14
N LYS A 194 -9.07 -7.32 -8.33
CA LYS A 194 -9.89 -8.46 -8.80
C LYS A 194 -9.66 -9.71 -7.95
N SER A 195 -10.67 -10.57 -7.80
CA SER A 195 -10.54 -11.77 -6.95
C SER A 195 -9.48 -12.74 -7.48
N ASP A 196 -9.34 -12.85 -8.81
CA ASP A 196 -8.28 -13.65 -9.44
C ASP A 196 -6.88 -13.15 -9.09
N GLU A 197 -6.70 -11.83 -9.04
CA GLU A 197 -5.43 -11.21 -8.64
C GLU A 197 -5.17 -11.46 -7.14
N LEU A 198 -6.18 -11.30 -6.29
CA LEU A 198 -6.06 -11.59 -4.84
C LEU A 198 -5.71 -13.05 -4.54
N MET A 199 -6.22 -13.98 -5.35
CA MET A 199 -5.98 -15.42 -5.17
C MET A 199 -4.64 -15.89 -5.72
N ASN A 200 -4.23 -15.38 -6.88
CA ASN A 200 -3.12 -15.95 -7.64
C ASN A 200 -1.83 -15.12 -7.58
N ASP A 201 -1.91 -13.81 -7.33
CA ASP A 201 -0.73 -12.95 -7.27
C ASP A 201 0.05 -13.17 -5.95
N LYS A 202 1.36 -13.37 -6.08
CA LYS A 202 2.31 -13.51 -4.97
C LYS A 202 2.27 -12.29 -4.04
N ARG A 203 1.97 -11.10 -4.56
CA ARG A 203 1.85 -9.85 -3.78
C ARG A 203 0.81 -9.97 -2.67
N TYR A 204 -0.34 -10.59 -2.96
CA TYR A 204 -1.49 -10.64 -2.05
C TYR A 204 -1.55 -11.93 -1.24
N ARG A 205 -0.81 -12.96 -1.65
CA ARG A 205 -0.78 -14.27 -0.96
C ARG A 205 -0.47 -14.18 0.54
N THR A 206 0.40 -13.25 0.94
CA THR A 206 0.76 -13.02 2.35
C THR A 206 0.09 -11.77 2.94
N ASN A 207 -0.79 -11.09 2.20
CA ASN A 207 -1.50 -9.93 2.70
C ASN A 207 -2.66 -10.41 3.61
N PRO A 208 -2.68 -10.04 4.90
CA PRO A 208 -3.74 -10.45 5.83
C PRO A 208 -5.14 -9.98 5.41
N ASN A 209 -5.27 -8.85 4.73
CA ASN A 209 -6.54 -8.31 4.25
C ASN A 209 -7.06 -9.05 3.02
N ALA A 210 -6.19 -9.67 2.22
CA ALA A 210 -6.62 -10.39 1.01
C ALA A 210 -7.57 -11.55 1.35
N SER A 211 -7.26 -12.27 2.43
CA SER A 211 -8.14 -13.34 2.93
C SER A 211 -9.49 -12.81 3.43
N ARG A 212 -9.50 -11.64 4.07
CA ARG A 212 -10.74 -11.01 4.56
C ARG A 212 -11.61 -10.53 3.41
N GLU A 213 -11.00 -9.91 2.40
CA GLU A 213 -11.69 -9.42 1.21
C GLU A 213 -12.26 -10.57 0.37
N LEU A 214 -11.47 -11.60 0.11
CA LEU A 214 -11.93 -12.82 -0.56
C LEU A 214 -13.08 -13.50 0.20
N ALA A 215 -13.00 -13.56 1.54
CA ALA A 215 -14.08 -14.10 2.36
C ALA A 215 -15.35 -13.24 2.26
N SER A 216 -15.23 -11.91 2.28
CA SER A 216 -16.35 -10.97 2.10
C SER A 216 -17.05 -11.19 0.75
N ARG A 217 -16.27 -11.31 -0.34
CA ARG A 217 -16.79 -11.58 -1.69
C ARG A 217 -17.47 -12.93 -1.79
N ALA A 218 -16.87 -13.97 -1.22
CA ALA A 218 -17.48 -15.30 -1.17
C ALA A 218 -18.81 -15.29 -0.42
N VAL A 219 -18.88 -14.62 0.74
CA VAL A 219 -20.14 -14.46 1.49
C VAL A 219 -21.19 -13.74 0.64
N ARG A 220 -20.82 -12.64 -0.04
CA ARG A 220 -21.72 -11.91 -0.94
C ARG A 220 -22.21 -12.77 -2.09
N ALA A 221 -21.31 -13.45 -2.81
CA ALA A 221 -21.65 -14.33 -3.92
C ALA A 221 -22.64 -15.43 -3.51
N ILE A 222 -22.46 -16.02 -2.32
CA ILE A 222 -23.39 -17.02 -1.80
C ILE A 222 -24.74 -16.40 -1.45
N LYS A 223 -24.77 -15.19 -0.87
CA LYS A 223 -26.03 -14.47 -0.59
C LYS A 223 -26.79 -14.15 -1.88
N ASP A 224 -26.09 -13.67 -2.91
CA ASP A 224 -26.65 -13.36 -4.22
C ASP A 224 -27.19 -14.62 -4.91
N TRP A 225 -26.45 -15.74 -4.84
CA TRP A 225 -26.95 -17.03 -5.29
C TRP A 225 -28.23 -17.43 -4.55
N ASN A 226 -28.24 -17.38 -3.22
CA ASN A 226 -29.39 -17.77 -2.41
C ASN A 226 -30.64 -16.92 -2.67
N TYR A 227 -30.44 -15.67 -3.08
CA TYR A 227 -31.50 -14.77 -3.50
C TYR A 227 -32.05 -15.17 -4.87
N ASN A 228 -31.16 -15.43 -5.84
CA ASN A 228 -31.53 -15.79 -7.22
C ASN A 228 -32.01 -17.24 -7.38
N GLN A 229 -31.64 -18.13 -6.46
CA GLN A 229 -31.95 -19.57 -6.48
C GLN A 229 -32.63 -19.99 -5.16
N PRO A 230 -33.88 -19.58 -4.94
CA PRO A 230 -34.57 -19.75 -3.66
C PRO A 230 -34.81 -21.23 -3.29
N GLU A 231 -34.85 -22.12 -4.28
CA GLU A 231 -35.04 -23.57 -4.11
C GLU A 231 -33.74 -24.31 -3.74
N HIS A 232 -32.58 -23.71 -4.03
CA HIS A 232 -31.26 -24.36 -3.97
C HIS A 232 -30.26 -23.49 -3.23
N LYS A 233 -30.59 -23.18 -1.97
CA LYS A 233 -29.78 -22.32 -1.11
C LYS A 233 -28.58 -23.06 -0.49
N TRP A 234 -27.49 -22.34 -0.28
CA TRP A 234 -26.31 -22.77 0.45
C TRP A 234 -26.26 -22.10 1.82
N CYS A 235 -26.18 -22.90 2.89
CA CYS A 235 -25.78 -22.45 4.22
C CYS A 235 -24.31 -22.02 4.19
N ILE A 236 -24.04 -20.75 4.50
CA ILE A 236 -22.70 -20.17 4.45
C ILE A 236 -21.86 -20.77 5.58
N THR A 237 -20.74 -21.41 5.23
CA THR A 237 -19.83 -22.04 6.20
C THR A 237 -18.38 -21.79 5.83
N ASN A 238 -17.45 -21.90 6.80
CA ASN A 238 -16.01 -21.74 6.56
C ASN A 238 -15.49 -22.68 5.46
N LYS A 239 -16.07 -23.87 5.32
CA LYS A 239 -15.69 -24.84 4.27
C LYS A 239 -16.12 -24.39 2.87
N LEU A 240 -17.32 -23.81 2.72
CA LEU A 240 -17.76 -23.29 1.42
C LEU A 240 -16.95 -22.07 1.01
N ILE A 241 -16.73 -21.14 1.94
CA ILE A 241 -15.89 -19.96 1.70
C ILE A 241 -14.48 -20.38 1.31
N SER A 242 -13.91 -21.36 2.02
CA SER A 242 -12.60 -21.94 1.67
C SER A 242 -12.58 -22.55 0.27
N SER A 243 -13.67 -23.19 -0.15
CA SER A 243 -13.79 -23.81 -1.49
C SER A 243 -13.83 -22.76 -2.61
N LEU A 244 -14.42 -21.59 -2.35
CA LEU A 244 -14.48 -20.49 -3.32
C LEU A 244 -13.19 -19.66 -3.38
N THR A 245 -12.48 -19.54 -2.26
CA THR A 245 -11.36 -18.59 -2.12
C THR A 245 -9.98 -19.26 -2.17
N GLY A 246 -9.90 -20.57 -2.00
CA GLY A 246 -8.64 -21.30 -1.81
C GLY A 246 -7.95 -21.06 -0.46
N VAL A 247 -8.52 -20.19 0.40
CA VAL A 247 -7.98 -19.88 1.72
C VAL A 247 -8.35 -20.99 2.70
N THR A 248 -7.41 -21.38 3.56
CA THR A 248 -7.64 -22.46 4.52
C THR A 248 -8.80 -22.15 5.50
N PRO A 249 -9.60 -23.14 5.91
CA PRO A 249 -10.73 -22.90 6.83
C PRO A 249 -10.32 -22.25 8.16
N LYS A 250 -9.10 -22.54 8.64
CA LYS A 250 -8.54 -21.95 9.87
C LYS A 250 -8.27 -20.45 9.71
N ALA A 251 -7.80 -20.03 8.54
CA ALA A 251 -7.61 -18.61 8.24
C ALA A 251 -8.96 -17.90 8.04
N ILE A 252 -9.90 -18.55 7.33
CA ILE A 252 -11.27 -18.05 7.16
C ILE A 252 -11.95 -17.80 8.50
N ALA A 253 -11.87 -18.73 9.45
CA ALA A 253 -12.48 -18.59 10.77
C ALA A 253 -12.05 -17.31 11.52
N LYS A 254 -10.82 -16.81 11.28
CA LYS A 254 -10.32 -15.58 11.90
C LYS A 254 -10.82 -14.30 11.23
N VAL A 255 -11.15 -14.36 9.93
CA VAL A 255 -11.47 -13.16 9.15
C VAL A 255 -12.96 -12.95 8.95
N VAL A 256 -13.78 -14.00 9.09
CA VAL A 256 -15.25 -13.92 8.93
C VAL A 256 -15.99 -13.39 10.17
N GLU A 257 -15.26 -13.15 11.25
CA GLU A 257 -15.82 -12.54 12.46
C GLU A 257 -16.41 -11.16 12.13
N GLY A 258 -17.67 -10.95 12.51
CA GLY A 258 -18.42 -9.72 12.22
C GLY A 258 -19.09 -9.65 10.85
N MET A 259 -19.04 -10.69 10.01
CA MET A 259 -19.72 -10.70 8.69
C MET A 259 -21.21 -11.08 8.75
N GLY A 260 -21.77 -11.26 9.95
CA GLY A 260 -23.21 -11.60 10.14
C GLY A 260 -23.63 -12.92 9.49
N ILE A 261 -22.71 -13.89 9.37
CA ILE A 261 -22.97 -15.18 8.71
C ILE A 261 -23.99 -16.00 9.50
N ASP A 262 -23.84 -16.06 10.82
CA ASP A 262 -24.72 -16.85 11.69
C ASP A 262 -26.15 -16.28 11.69
N ASP A 263 -26.27 -14.95 11.84
CA ASP A 263 -27.56 -14.26 11.76
C ASP A 263 -28.26 -14.50 10.41
N TYR A 264 -27.51 -14.39 9.30
CA TYR A 264 -28.04 -14.65 7.96
C TYR A 264 -28.51 -16.11 7.81
N ASN A 265 -27.69 -17.08 8.23
CA ASN A 265 -28.05 -18.49 8.16
C ASN A 265 -29.30 -18.78 9.01
N GLN A 266 -29.39 -18.23 10.22
CA GLN A 266 -30.55 -18.38 11.09
C GLN A 266 -31.80 -17.76 10.48
N MET A 267 -31.72 -16.52 9.98
CA MET A 267 -32.83 -15.81 9.33
C MET A 267 -33.38 -16.59 8.13
N MET A 268 -32.49 -17.24 7.37
CA MET A 268 -32.85 -18.00 6.17
C MET A 268 -33.19 -19.47 6.47
N GLY A 269 -33.14 -19.90 7.74
CA GLY A 269 -33.39 -21.29 8.14
C GLY A 269 -32.37 -22.29 7.58
N LEU A 270 -31.15 -21.83 7.29
CA LEU A 270 -30.11 -22.62 6.62
C LEU A 270 -29.25 -23.35 7.65
N THR A 271 -29.06 -24.65 7.41
CA THR A 271 -28.15 -25.48 8.20
C THR A 271 -27.14 -26.18 7.29
N PRO A 272 -25.97 -26.62 7.81
CA PRO A 272 -24.98 -27.34 6.99
C PRO A 272 -25.52 -28.61 6.33
N VAL A 273 -26.62 -29.18 6.80
CA VAL A 273 -27.28 -30.34 6.19
C VAL A 273 -27.88 -29.98 4.83
N VAL A 274 -28.43 -28.77 4.69
CA VAL A 274 -29.03 -28.26 3.43
C VAL A 274 -28.01 -28.28 2.30
N ASN A 275 -26.74 -27.98 2.60
CA ASN A 275 -25.66 -27.99 1.60
C ASN A 275 -25.50 -29.35 0.91
N ARG A 276 -25.82 -30.46 1.57
CA ARG A 276 -25.75 -31.80 0.96
C ARG A 276 -26.82 -31.96 -0.11
N MET A 277 -28.03 -31.50 0.17
CA MET A 277 -29.16 -31.58 -0.76
C MET A 277 -28.93 -30.65 -1.95
N THR A 278 -28.52 -29.40 -1.68
CA THR A 278 -28.17 -28.43 -2.73
C THR A 278 -27.05 -28.96 -3.61
N LYS A 279 -26.00 -29.56 -3.02
CA LYS A 279 -24.90 -30.15 -3.79
C LYS A 279 -25.36 -31.27 -4.73
N VAL A 280 -26.31 -32.10 -4.30
CA VAL A 280 -26.87 -33.17 -5.16
C VAL A 280 -27.69 -32.59 -6.31
N ALA A 281 -28.40 -31.49 -6.08
CA ALA A 281 -29.26 -30.87 -7.09
C ALA A 281 -28.49 -30.06 -8.13
N VAL A 282 -27.50 -29.25 -7.70
CA VAL A 282 -26.83 -28.27 -8.57
C VAL A 282 -25.33 -28.46 -8.73
N GLY A 283 -24.72 -29.45 -8.06
CA GLY A 283 -23.27 -29.67 -8.12
C GLY A 283 -22.48 -28.94 -7.03
N SER A 284 -21.15 -28.88 -7.17
CA SER A 284 -20.30 -28.21 -6.17
C SER A 284 -20.48 -26.71 -6.22
N ILE A 285 -20.35 -26.03 -5.08
CA ILE A 285 -20.48 -24.56 -5.03
C ILE A 285 -19.49 -23.85 -5.95
N SER A 286 -18.29 -24.39 -6.11
CA SER A 286 -17.23 -23.90 -7.00
C SER A 286 -17.64 -23.89 -8.47
N ASP A 287 -18.62 -24.70 -8.84
CA ASP A 287 -19.04 -24.90 -10.22
C ASP A 287 -20.19 -23.96 -10.58
N VAL A 288 -20.91 -23.46 -9.57
CA VAL A 288 -22.14 -22.68 -9.75
C VAL A 288 -22.08 -21.26 -9.18
N VAL A 289 -21.15 -20.99 -8.26
CA VAL A 289 -20.90 -19.66 -7.69
C VAL A 289 -19.47 -19.25 -8.02
N SER A 290 -19.33 -18.11 -8.68
CA SER A 290 -18.02 -17.50 -8.94
C SER A 290 -17.83 -16.23 -8.12
N ILE A 291 -16.59 -16.01 -7.68
CA ILE A 291 -16.14 -14.76 -7.06
C ILE A 291 -15.16 -14.00 -7.97
N THR A 292 -14.76 -14.55 -9.12
CA THR A 292 -13.68 -14.02 -9.98
C THR A 292 -13.91 -12.56 -10.38
N ASP A 293 -15.15 -12.24 -10.79
CA ASP A 293 -15.56 -10.91 -11.25
C ASP A 293 -16.11 -10.01 -10.13
N MET A 294 -16.20 -10.52 -8.90
CA MET A 294 -16.67 -9.71 -7.78
C MET A 294 -15.57 -8.77 -7.30
N LEU A 295 -15.92 -7.48 -7.18
CA LEU A 295 -15.12 -6.49 -6.47
C LEU A 295 -15.68 -6.30 -5.05
N GLY A 296 -14.86 -5.74 -4.18
CA GLY A 296 -15.32 -5.16 -2.92
C GLY A 296 -16.31 -4.05 -3.23
N VAL A 297 -17.39 -4.01 -2.46
CA VAL A 297 -18.39 -2.94 -2.53
C VAL A 297 -18.09 -2.07 -1.31
N ASP A 298 -17.95 -0.77 -1.53
CA ASP A 298 -17.91 0.25 -0.47
C ASP A 298 -19.15 0.17 0.44
#